data_AF-A0AAD8ADM5-F1
#
_entry.id   AF-A0AAD8ADM5-F1
#
_cell.length_a   1.000
_cell.length_b   1.000
_cell.length_c   1.000
_cell.angle_alpha   90.00
_cell.angle_beta   90.00
_cell.angle_gamma   90.00
#
_symmetry.space_group_name_H-M   'P 1'
#
loop_
_entity.id
_entity.type
_entity.pdbx_description
1 polymer ?
#
loop_
_entity_poly.entity_id
_entity_poly.type
_entity_poly.pdbx_seq_one_letter_code
_entity_poly.pdbx_strand_id
1 'polypeptide(L)'
;EDTDLQGNYFIIFNRLGFSTLIVITLITIYYQVIIAWTIFYMAASFTSELPWGSCHHDFNTDQKHKIEVNAKLLKQLETSKELVVREKIYIWKEKDLIWKVLSSEEYFRDYALGINGADWEDFGSPRWQNVLCLLLSYIILYLCLMKGVESSGKAAYFTAIFPYIILIALLIRSTTLHGSYDGIMFYVTPDWSKLTDASVWGDAASQTFYALGIGCGSLVTLASYSRFKNNCHRDAFFVSIANALTSVLAGFVVFATLGFLAKELDVGVDEVVASGPGLAFVTYAEAVLHMPIPTLWGILFFFMLFTLGIGSQ
;
A
#
# COMPACT_ATOMS: atom_id res chain seq x y z
N GLU A 1 -27.62 33.18 29.63
CA GLU A 1 -27.13 33.10 28.24
C GLU A 1 -25.72 32.52 28.14
N ASP A 2 -24.70 33.06 28.82
CA ASP A 2 -23.33 32.51 28.73
C ASP A 2 -23.15 31.08 29.28
N THR A 3 -23.91 30.69 30.31
CA THR A 3 -23.90 29.31 30.85
C THR A 3 -24.59 28.29 29.93
N ASP A 4 -25.60 28.70 29.17
CA ASP A 4 -26.26 27.84 28.18
C ASP A 4 -25.42 27.68 26.91
N LEU A 5 -24.70 28.73 26.51
CA LEU A 5 -23.71 28.66 25.42
C LEU A 5 -22.57 27.69 25.79
N GLN A 6 -21.98 27.82 26.99
CA GLN A 6 -20.95 26.87 27.45
C GLN A 6 -21.48 25.42 27.57
N GLY A 7 -22.71 25.23 28.05
CA GLY A 7 -23.37 23.93 28.10
C GLY A 7 -23.60 23.34 26.70
N ASN A 8 -24.03 24.15 25.73
CA ASN A 8 -24.23 23.73 24.35
C ASN A 8 -22.91 23.41 23.64
N TYR A 9 -21.85 24.20 23.85
CA TYR A 9 -20.51 23.86 23.38
C TYR A 9 -20.03 22.55 24.00
N PHE A 10 -20.18 22.37 25.31
CA PHE A 10 -19.83 21.13 25.99
C PHE A 10 -20.57 19.92 25.39
N ILE A 11 -21.88 20.02 25.11
CA ILE A 11 -22.67 18.95 24.49
C ILE A 11 -22.22 18.68 23.04
N ILE A 12 -21.97 19.71 22.23
CA ILE A 12 -21.50 19.57 20.85
C ILE A 12 -20.10 18.92 20.81
N PHE A 13 -19.17 19.38 21.66
CA PHE A 13 -17.82 18.82 21.73
C PHE A 13 -17.82 17.39 22.28
N ASN A 14 -18.72 17.07 23.21
CA ASN A 14 -18.86 15.70 23.71
C ASN A 14 -19.36 14.74 22.60
N ARG A 15 -20.33 15.19 21.77
CA ARG A 15 -20.79 14.43 20.60
C ARG A 15 -19.73 14.29 19.51
N LEU A 16 -18.90 15.31 19.30
CA LEU A 16 -17.77 15.25 18.37
C LEU A 16 -16.75 14.19 18.80
N GLY A 17 -16.48 14.07 20.10
CA GLY A 17 -15.62 13.02 20.66
C GLY A 17 -16.13 11.61 20.34
N PHE A 18 -17.43 11.34 20.55
CA PHE A 18 -18.03 10.05 20.21
C PHE A 18 -17.96 9.74 18.70
N SER A 19 -18.23 10.72 17.84
CA SER A 19 -18.10 10.54 16.39
C SER A 19 -16.67 10.21 15.98
N THR A 20 -15.69 10.91 16.55
CA THR A 20 -14.27 10.67 16.30
C THR A 20 -13.85 9.27 16.75
N LEU A 21 -14.35 8.79 17.90
CA LEU A 21 -14.06 7.45 18.41
C LEU A 21 -14.58 6.35 17.48
N ILE A 22 -15.80 6.50 16.94
CA ILE A 22 -16.37 5.56 15.97
C ILE A 22 -15.51 5.50 14.71
N VAL A 23 -15.13 6.67 14.17
CA VAL A 23 -14.30 6.77 12.97
C VAL A 23 -12.93 6.13 13.19
N ILE A 24 -12.24 6.45 14.29
CA ILE A 24 -10.96 5.83 14.64
C ILE A 24 -11.11 4.30 14.76
N THR A 25 -12.17 3.82 15.42
CA THR A 25 -12.39 2.38 15.59
C THR A 25 -12.48 1.66 14.24
N LEU A 26 -13.22 2.22 13.28
CA LEU A 26 -13.30 1.68 11.93
C LEU A 26 -11.95 1.74 11.21
N ILE A 27 -11.21 2.84 11.37
CA ILE A 27 -9.87 3.00 10.81
C ILE A 27 -8.93 1.92 11.35
N THR A 28 -8.88 1.74 12.67
CA THR A 28 -8.06 0.73 13.33
C THR A 28 -8.39 -0.68 12.87
N ILE A 29 -9.68 -1.02 12.70
CA ILE A 29 -10.07 -2.36 12.22
C ILE A 29 -9.47 -2.66 10.85
N TYR A 30 -9.63 -1.77 9.86
CA TYR A 30 -9.11 -2.04 8.52
C TYR A 30 -7.58 -1.96 8.45
N TYR A 31 -6.97 -1.01 9.17
CA TYR A 31 -5.52 -0.83 9.12
C TYR A 31 -4.77 -2.00 9.77
N GLN A 32 -5.36 -2.62 10.80
CA GLN A 32 -4.81 -3.83 11.42
C GLN A 32 -4.77 -5.02 10.46
N VAL A 33 -5.71 -5.09 9.50
CA VAL A 33 -5.67 -6.09 8.43
C VAL A 33 -4.48 -5.85 7.50
N ILE A 34 -4.20 -4.59 7.13
CA ILE A 34 -3.03 -4.26 6.30
C ILE A 34 -1.73 -4.63 7.04
N ILE A 35 -1.62 -4.32 8.33
CA ILE A 35 -0.46 -4.72 9.15
C ILE A 35 -0.33 -6.24 9.20
N ALA A 36 -1.43 -6.98 9.32
CA ALA A 36 -1.41 -8.44 9.26
C ALA A 36 -0.85 -8.95 7.91
N TRP A 37 -1.23 -8.34 6.78
CA TRP A 37 -0.64 -8.66 5.48
C TRP A 37 0.86 -8.35 5.43
N THR A 38 1.33 -7.24 6.02
CA THR A 38 2.77 -6.95 6.10
C THR A 38 3.53 -8.01 6.91
N ILE A 39 2.96 -8.49 8.02
CA ILE A 39 3.55 -9.58 8.82
C ILE A 39 3.60 -10.87 8.01
N PHE A 40 2.52 -11.19 7.28
CA PHE A 40 2.44 -12.37 6.42
C PHE A 40 3.53 -12.35 5.35
N TYR A 41 3.66 -11.25 4.60
CA TYR A 41 4.69 -11.10 3.56
C TYR A 41 6.10 -11.04 4.13
N MET A 42 6.29 -10.43 5.29
CA MET A 42 7.57 -10.42 6.00
C MET A 42 7.97 -11.84 6.38
N ALA A 43 7.07 -12.64 6.95
CA ALA A 43 7.32 -14.04 7.27
C ALA A 43 7.62 -14.87 6.02
N ALA A 44 6.86 -14.66 4.94
CA ALA A 44 7.06 -15.30 3.65
C ALA A 44 8.39 -14.91 2.97
N SER A 45 9.02 -13.80 3.37
CA SER A 45 10.32 -13.37 2.83
C SER A 45 11.52 -14.09 3.47
N PHE A 46 11.33 -14.82 4.58
CA PHE A 46 12.38 -15.62 5.23
C PHE A 46 12.56 -16.99 4.57
N THR A 47 12.63 -17.00 3.24
CA THR A 47 12.88 -18.18 2.40
C THR A 47 14.07 -17.92 1.47
N SER A 48 14.66 -18.96 0.88
CA SER A 48 15.75 -18.78 -0.10
C SER A 48 15.23 -18.21 -1.43
N GLU A 49 14.04 -18.63 -1.82
CA GLU A 49 13.32 -18.15 -2.99
C GLU A 49 11.99 -17.57 -2.53
N LEU A 50 11.66 -16.37 -3.00
CA LEU A 50 10.43 -15.69 -2.60
C LEU A 50 9.21 -16.43 -3.18
N PRO A 51 8.14 -16.68 -2.40
CA PRO A 51 7.00 -17.49 -2.85
C PRO A 51 6.25 -16.92 -4.06
N TRP A 52 6.28 -15.59 -4.24
CA TRP A 52 5.72 -14.94 -5.42
C TRP A 52 6.64 -14.96 -6.65
N GLY A 53 7.85 -15.50 -6.54
CA GLY A 53 8.86 -15.52 -7.60
C GLY A 53 8.71 -16.63 -8.64
N SER A 54 7.84 -17.62 -8.41
CA SER A 54 7.63 -18.72 -9.36
C SER A 54 6.14 -18.97 -9.63
N CYS A 55 5.84 -19.33 -10.88
CA CYS A 55 4.48 -19.66 -11.32
C CYS A 55 4.12 -21.14 -11.14
N HIS A 56 4.87 -21.88 -10.31
CA HIS A 56 4.77 -23.34 -10.16
C HIS A 56 4.03 -23.75 -8.88
N HIS A 57 3.04 -22.95 -8.46
CA HIS A 57 2.24 -23.26 -7.29
C HIS A 57 0.80 -23.60 -7.66
N ASP A 58 0.11 -24.31 -6.76
CA ASP A 58 -1.28 -24.72 -6.94
C ASP A 58 -2.26 -23.54 -7.09
N PHE A 59 -1.86 -22.34 -6.64
CA PHE A 59 -2.65 -21.12 -6.78
C PHE A 59 -2.40 -20.37 -8.09
N ASN A 60 -1.35 -20.70 -8.85
CA ASN A 60 -1.09 -20.06 -10.13
C ASN A 60 -2.05 -20.61 -11.19
N THR A 61 -2.63 -19.73 -11.99
CA THR A 61 -3.47 -20.18 -13.09
C THR A 61 -2.61 -20.89 -14.13
N ASP A 62 -2.89 -22.16 -14.43
CA ASP A 62 -2.16 -22.87 -15.48
C ASP A 62 -2.31 -22.11 -16.80
N GLN A 63 -1.19 -21.63 -17.36
CA GLN A 63 -1.17 -20.90 -18.63
C GLN A 63 -1.87 -21.69 -19.75
N LYS A 64 -1.83 -23.04 -19.65
CA LYS A 64 -2.53 -23.97 -20.54
C LYS A 64 -4.06 -23.83 -20.47
N HIS A 65 -4.63 -23.54 -19.30
CA HIS A 65 -6.08 -23.43 -19.12
C HIS A 65 -6.65 -22.17 -19.79
N LYS A 66 -5.91 -21.04 -19.74
CA LYS A 66 -6.27 -19.82 -20.48
C LYS A 66 -6.23 -20.06 -22.00
N ILE A 67 -5.25 -20.81 -22.50
CA ILE A 67 -5.15 -21.18 -23.93
C ILE A 67 -6.33 -22.09 -24.34
N GLU A 68 -6.74 -23.03 -23.50
CA GLU A 68 -7.83 -23.98 -23.82
C GLU A 68 -9.23 -23.34 -23.80
N VAL A 69 -9.49 -22.43 -22.85
CA VAL A 69 -10.73 -21.63 -22.82
C VAL A 69 -10.81 -20.73 -24.06
N ASN A 70 -9.70 -20.08 -24.44
CA ASN A 70 -9.64 -19.25 -25.63
C ASN A 70 -9.75 -20.07 -26.92
N ALA A 71 -9.20 -21.30 -26.96
CA ALA A 71 -9.38 -22.21 -28.09
C ALA A 71 -10.85 -22.63 -28.27
N LYS A 72 -11.60 -22.85 -27.17
CA LYS A 72 -13.05 -23.10 -27.23
C LYS A 72 -13.84 -21.89 -27.74
N LEU A 73 -13.49 -20.68 -27.28
CA LEU A 73 -14.11 -19.44 -27.73
C LEU A 73 -13.85 -19.17 -29.22
N LEU A 74 -12.62 -19.44 -29.68
CA LEU A 74 -12.22 -19.36 -31.09
C LEU A 74 -12.98 -20.37 -31.95
N LYS A 75 -13.19 -21.59 -31.43
CA LYS A 75 -13.96 -22.63 -32.13
C LYS A 75 -15.45 -22.26 -32.25
N GLN A 76 -16.00 -21.53 -31.29
CA GLN A 76 -17.36 -20.96 -31.38
C GLN A 76 -17.45 -19.80 -32.39
N LEU A 77 -16.41 -18.98 -32.49
CA LEU A 77 -16.32 -17.87 -33.46
C LEU A 77 -15.99 -18.34 -34.89
N GLU A 78 -15.31 -19.48 -35.07
CA GLU A 78 -15.09 -20.08 -36.40
C GLU A 78 -16.40 -20.46 -37.10
N THR A 79 -17.47 -20.66 -36.35
CA THR A 79 -18.81 -20.95 -36.84
C THR A 79 -19.52 -19.73 -37.46
N SER A 80 -19.08 -18.49 -37.18
CA SER A 80 -19.62 -17.28 -37.80
C SER A 80 -18.78 -16.85 -39.01
N LYS A 81 -19.38 -16.95 -40.21
CA LYS A 81 -18.71 -16.74 -41.50
C LYS A 81 -18.53 -15.24 -41.86
N GLU A 82 -17.65 -14.52 -41.18
CA GLU A 82 -17.17 -13.22 -41.68
C GLU A 82 -15.64 -13.17 -41.83
N LEU A 83 -15.18 -13.04 -43.08
CA LEU A 83 -13.76 -13.07 -43.46
C LEU A 83 -13.03 -11.74 -43.18
N VAL A 84 -13.72 -10.60 -43.21
CA VAL A 84 -13.14 -9.26 -42.94
C VAL A 84 -12.80 -9.07 -41.45
N VAL A 85 -13.50 -9.78 -40.58
CA VAL A 85 -13.24 -9.78 -39.13
C VAL A 85 -11.93 -10.51 -38.82
N ARG A 86 -11.51 -11.50 -39.62
CA ARG A 86 -10.30 -12.31 -39.35
C ARG A 86 -9.02 -11.50 -39.31
N GLU A 87 -8.79 -10.62 -40.30
CA GLU A 87 -7.50 -9.91 -40.43
C GLU A 87 -7.31 -8.85 -39.32
N LYS A 88 -8.39 -8.15 -38.94
CA LYS A 88 -8.37 -7.29 -37.76
C LYS A 88 -8.18 -8.12 -36.48
N ILE A 89 -8.88 -9.25 -36.33
CA ILE A 89 -8.75 -10.14 -35.16
C ILE A 89 -7.31 -10.60 -34.93
N TYR A 90 -6.53 -10.94 -35.96
CA TYR A 90 -5.14 -11.38 -35.77
C TYR A 90 -4.27 -10.30 -35.12
N ILE A 91 -4.53 -9.03 -35.41
CA ILE A 91 -3.78 -7.90 -34.85
C ILE A 91 -4.19 -7.63 -33.39
N TRP A 92 -5.48 -7.76 -33.05
CA TRP A 92 -5.95 -7.70 -31.64
C TRP A 92 -5.51 -8.95 -30.84
N LYS A 93 -5.40 -10.11 -31.48
CA LYS A 93 -4.94 -11.37 -30.89
C LYS A 93 -3.52 -11.31 -30.33
N GLU A 94 -2.66 -10.47 -30.90
CA GLU A 94 -1.26 -10.41 -30.47
C GLU A 94 -1.07 -9.41 -29.32
N LYS A 95 -1.94 -8.40 -29.21
CA LYS A 95 -1.88 -7.39 -28.13
C LYS A 95 -2.78 -7.70 -26.92
N ASP A 96 -3.91 -8.38 -27.10
CA ASP A 96 -4.90 -8.58 -26.01
C ASP A 96 -5.00 -10.02 -25.49
N LEU A 97 -4.34 -11.02 -26.09
CA LEU A 97 -4.66 -12.44 -25.85
C LEU A 97 -3.76 -13.17 -24.83
N ILE A 98 -2.82 -12.48 -24.18
CA ILE A 98 -2.14 -13.00 -23.00
C ILE A 98 -2.10 -11.87 -21.97
N TRP A 99 -3.14 -11.77 -21.14
CA TRP A 99 -2.98 -11.09 -19.85
C TRP A 99 -1.95 -11.90 -19.05
N LYS A 100 -0.69 -11.51 -19.19
CA LYS A 100 0.42 -12.02 -18.39
C LYS A 100 0.24 -11.41 -17.00
N VAL A 101 -0.64 -12.03 -16.23
CA VAL A 101 -0.82 -11.70 -14.81
C VAL A 101 0.49 -12.03 -14.10
N LEU A 102 0.95 -11.11 -13.26
CA LEU A 102 2.18 -11.30 -12.52
C LEU A 102 1.99 -12.42 -11.49
N SER A 103 3.03 -13.22 -11.27
CA SER A 103 3.02 -14.25 -10.21
C SER A 103 2.77 -13.63 -8.82
N SER A 104 3.30 -12.43 -8.59
CA SER A 104 3.03 -11.61 -7.39
C SER A 104 1.57 -11.17 -7.27
N GLU A 105 0.87 -10.92 -8.37
CA GLU A 105 -0.55 -10.59 -8.36
C GLU A 105 -1.40 -11.80 -7.97
N GLU A 106 -1.15 -12.97 -8.57
CA GLU A 106 -1.83 -14.21 -8.20
C GLU A 106 -1.52 -14.61 -6.76
N TYR A 107 -0.27 -14.46 -6.33
CA TYR A 107 0.12 -14.71 -4.94
C TYR A 107 -0.65 -13.81 -3.98
N PHE A 108 -0.79 -12.51 -4.27
CA PHE A 108 -1.57 -11.61 -3.43
C PHE A 108 -3.07 -11.96 -3.44
N ARG A 109 -3.67 -12.07 -4.63
CA ARG A 109 -5.12 -12.22 -4.79
C ARG A 109 -5.63 -13.59 -4.36
N ASP A 110 -4.98 -14.66 -4.83
CA ASP A 110 -5.52 -16.01 -4.76
C ASP A 110 -4.93 -16.80 -3.59
N TYR A 111 -3.67 -16.52 -3.22
CA TYR A 111 -3.03 -17.17 -2.06
C TYR A 111 -3.15 -16.36 -0.76
N ALA A 112 -2.68 -15.12 -0.73
CA ALA A 112 -2.62 -14.31 0.47
C ALA A 112 -4.03 -13.85 0.91
N LEU A 113 -4.80 -13.23 0.00
CA LEU A 113 -6.17 -12.81 0.28
C LEU A 113 -7.15 -13.98 0.19
N GLY A 114 -6.97 -14.86 -0.79
CA GLY A 114 -7.85 -16.00 -1.01
C GLY A 114 -9.19 -15.61 -1.61
N ILE A 115 -9.21 -14.59 -2.49
CA ILE A 115 -10.46 -14.04 -3.02
C ILE A 115 -11.26 -15.11 -3.77
N ASN A 116 -10.67 -15.95 -4.63
CA ASN A 116 -11.30 -17.17 -5.18
C ASN A 116 -12.80 -17.09 -5.56
N GLY A 117 -13.27 -15.95 -6.08
CA GLY A 117 -14.68 -15.72 -6.44
C GLY A 117 -15.59 -15.21 -5.31
N ALA A 118 -15.03 -14.89 -4.14
CA ALA A 118 -15.73 -14.27 -3.03
C ALA A 118 -16.31 -12.91 -3.44
N ASP A 119 -17.53 -12.66 -3.00
CA ASP A 119 -18.29 -11.45 -3.26
C ASP A 119 -18.96 -10.94 -1.98
N TRP A 120 -19.90 -10.00 -2.13
CA TRP A 120 -20.62 -9.43 -1.00
C TRP A 120 -21.66 -10.38 -0.39
N GLU A 121 -21.99 -11.49 -1.07
CA GLU A 121 -22.96 -12.49 -0.62
C GLU A 121 -22.26 -13.70 0.01
N ASP A 122 -21.09 -14.09 -0.50
CA ASP A 122 -20.24 -15.16 0.02
C ASP A 122 -18.77 -14.70 0.14
N PHE A 123 -18.35 -14.41 1.37
CA PHE A 123 -16.96 -14.05 1.69
C PHE A 123 -16.00 -15.24 1.73
N GLY A 124 -16.51 -16.48 1.60
CA GLY A 124 -15.73 -17.69 1.77
C GLY A 124 -15.25 -17.93 3.21
N SER A 125 -14.19 -18.72 3.34
CA SER A 125 -13.61 -19.08 4.65
C SER A 125 -12.42 -18.19 5.03
N PRO A 126 -12.29 -17.76 6.31
CA PRO A 126 -11.15 -16.97 6.74
C PRO A 126 -9.82 -17.70 6.51
N ARG A 127 -8.85 -17.03 5.90
CA ARG A 127 -7.48 -17.54 5.73
C ARG A 127 -6.79 -17.61 7.09
N TRP A 128 -6.58 -18.82 7.62
CA TRP A 128 -6.05 -19.01 8.98
C TRP A 128 -4.68 -18.35 9.20
N GLN A 129 -3.85 -18.28 8.16
CA GLN A 129 -2.55 -17.59 8.22
C GLN A 129 -2.73 -16.10 8.51
N ASN A 130 -3.68 -15.44 7.84
CA ASN A 130 -3.99 -14.03 8.10
C ASN A 130 -4.63 -13.83 9.47
N VAL A 131 -5.45 -14.77 9.94
CA VAL A 131 -6.02 -14.73 11.30
C VAL A 131 -4.91 -14.76 12.35
N LEU A 132 -3.89 -15.60 12.17
CA LEU A 132 -2.72 -15.63 13.07
C LEU A 132 -1.88 -14.35 12.97
N CYS A 133 -1.65 -13.84 11.76
CA CYS A 133 -0.92 -12.58 11.58
C CYS A 133 -1.65 -11.39 12.19
N LEU A 134 -2.99 -11.39 12.12
CA LEU A 134 -3.84 -10.39 12.75
C LEU A 134 -3.82 -10.50 14.27
N LEU A 135 -3.89 -11.72 14.81
CA LEU A 135 -3.72 -11.93 16.25
C LEU A 135 -2.35 -11.43 16.72
N LEU A 136 -1.28 -11.73 15.96
CA LEU A 136 0.05 -11.27 16.27
C LEU A 136 0.17 -9.74 16.20
N SER A 137 -0.43 -9.08 15.20
CA SER A 137 -0.41 -7.61 15.11
C SER A 137 -1.10 -6.96 16.31
N TYR A 138 -2.22 -7.50 16.79
CA TYR A 138 -2.87 -7.02 18.01
C TYR A 138 -2.05 -7.27 19.28
N ILE A 139 -1.38 -8.43 19.38
CA ILE A 139 -0.48 -8.70 20.52
C ILE A 139 0.67 -7.68 20.54
N ILE A 140 1.30 -7.42 19.40
CA ILE A 140 2.39 -6.44 19.31
C ILE A 140 1.88 -5.03 19.65
N LEU A 141 0.74 -4.63 19.08
CA LEU A 141 0.13 -3.33 19.38
C LEU A 141 -0.18 -3.19 20.88
N TYR A 142 -0.76 -4.23 21.49
CA TYR A 142 -0.99 -4.26 22.94
C TYR A 142 0.30 -4.08 23.74
N LEU A 143 1.38 -4.77 23.37
CA LEU A 143 2.68 -4.62 24.03
C LEU A 143 3.24 -3.21 23.90
N CYS A 144 3.11 -2.58 22.73
CA CYS A 144 3.49 -1.18 22.52
C CYS A 144 2.69 -0.21 23.42
N LEU A 145 1.42 -0.50 23.67
CA LEU A 145 0.50 0.34 24.44
C LEU A 145 0.35 -0.06 25.93
N MET A 146 0.99 -1.15 26.38
CA MET A 146 0.72 -1.77 27.69
C MET A 146 0.93 -0.82 28.89
N LYS A 147 1.84 0.16 28.77
CA LYS A 147 2.05 1.22 29.79
C LYS A 147 1.59 2.60 29.32
N GLY A 148 0.66 2.65 28.37
CA GLY A 148 0.21 3.89 27.74
C GLY A 148 1.35 4.64 27.05
N VAL A 149 1.34 5.96 27.20
CA VAL A 149 2.27 6.88 26.51
C VAL A 149 3.74 6.67 26.85
N GLU A 150 4.07 6.06 27.98
CA GLU A 150 5.47 5.79 28.34
C GLU A 150 6.07 4.66 27.49
N SER A 151 5.27 3.62 27.21
CA SER A 151 5.70 2.50 26.36
C SER A 151 5.63 2.88 24.89
N SER A 152 4.53 3.53 24.45
CA SER A 152 4.39 3.94 23.06
C SER A 152 5.44 4.98 22.66
N GLY A 153 5.78 5.91 23.56
CA GLY A 153 6.86 6.87 23.32
C GLY A 153 8.24 6.21 23.17
N LYS A 154 8.51 5.11 23.88
CA LYS A 154 9.76 4.32 23.71
C LYS A 154 9.75 3.54 22.40
N ALA A 155 8.63 2.90 22.07
CA ALA A 155 8.47 2.20 20.80
C ALA A 155 8.61 3.15 19.59
N ALA A 156 8.09 4.38 19.72
CA ALA A 156 8.16 5.42 18.69
C ALA A 156 9.58 5.78 18.26
N TYR A 157 10.58 5.71 19.15
CA TYR A 157 11.98 5.92 18.74
C TYR A 157 12.44 4.91 17.70
N PHE A 158 12.01 3.66 17.81
CA PHE A 158 12.31 2.64 16.82
C PHE A 158 11.42 2.80 15.58
N THR A 159 10.10 2.82 15.77
CA THR A 159 9.13 2.80 14.66
C THR A 159 9.14 4.08 13.82
N ALA A 160 9.58 5.22 14.35
CA ALA A 160 9.71 6.46 13.59
C ALA A 160 11.05 6.59 12.87
N ILE A 161 12.17 6.14 13.46
CA ILE A 161 13.51 6.35 12.88
C ILE A 161 13.86 5.23 11.90
N PHE A 162 13.55 3.99 12.25
CA PHE A 162 13.95 2.83 11.48
C PHE A 162 13.45 2.83 10.02
N PRO A 163 12.21 3.28 9.71
CA PRO A 163 11.77 3.45 8.33
C PRO A 163 12.67 4.37 7.50
N TYR A 164 13.24 5.43 8.07
CA TYR A 164 14.15 6.32 7.32
C TYR A 164 15.45 5.62 6.92
N ILE A 165 15.98 4.75 7.78
CA ILE A 165 17.17 3.96 7.45
C ILE A 165 16.89 3.09 6.22
N ILE A 166 15.72 2.45 6.19
CA ILE A 166 15.32 1.59 5.07
C ILE A 166 14.99 2.41 3.83
N LEU A 167 14.27 3.54 3.96
CA LEU A 167 13.99 4.43 2.84
C LEU A 167 15.27 4.92 2.17
N ILE A 168 16.30 5.30 2.94
CA ILE A 168 17.59 5.72 2.39
C ILE A 168 18.30 4.55 1.71
N ALA A 169 18.31 3.37 2.32
CA ALA A 169 18.90 2.17 1.72
C ALA A 169 18.21 1.78 0.40
N LEU A 170 16.87 1.81 0.38
CA LEU A 170 16.05 1.54 -0.81
C LEU A 170 16.23 2.64 -1.85
N LEU A 171 16.40 3.91 -1.48
CA LEU A 171 16.70 4.99 -2.42
C LEU A 171 18.03 4.76 -3.14
N ILE A 172 19.08 4.46 -2.37
CA ILE A 172 20.40 4.16 -2.94
C ILE A 172 20.27 2.95 -3.86
N ARG A 173 19.58 1.90 -3.43
CA ARG A 173 19.41 0.71 -4.27
C ARG A 173 18.62 1.01 -5.54
N SER A 174 17.45 1.64 -5.43
CA SER A 174 16.55 1.89 -6.55
C SER A 174 17.18 2.81 -7.59
N THR A 175 17.91 3.85 -7.18
CA THR A 175 18.61 4.76 -8.09
C THR A 175 19.81 4.12 -8.79
N THR A 176 20.42 3.08 -8.21
CA THR A 176 21.51 2.32 -8.86
C THR A 176 21.03 1.28 -9.88
N LEU A 177 19.72 1.01 -9.94
CA LEU A 177 19.13 0.07 -10.89
C LEU A 177 18.94 0.71 -12.27
N HIS A 178 19.10 -0.08 -13.31
CA HIS A 178 18.94 0.37 -14.70
C HIS A 178 17.46 0.64 -15.02
N GLY A 179 17.13 1.76 -15.66
CA GLY A 179 15.74 2.17 -15.92
C GLY A 179 15.10 3.02 -14.80
N SER A 180 15.76 3.17 -13.64
CA SER A 180 15.25 4.00 -12.55
C SER A 180 15.05 5.48 -12.92
N TYR A 181 15.86 5.99 -13.86
CA TYR A 181 15.75 7.36 -14.37
C TYR A 181 14.38 7.64 -15.01
N ASP A 182 13.84 6.70 -15.78
CA ASP A 182 12.56 6.89 -16.48
C ASP A 182 11.41 7.03 -15.48
N GLY A 183 11.44 6.24 -14.40
CA GLY A 183 10.47 6.34 -13.32
C GLY A 183 10.61 7.64 -12.52
N ILE A 184 11.83 8.07 -12.19
CA ILE A 184 12.06 9.36 -11.53
C ILE A 184 11.56 10.51 -12.41
N MET A 185 11.84 10.46 -13.71
CA MET A 185 11.38 11.49 -14.65
C MET A 185 9.85 11.50 -14.74
N PHE A 186 9.21 10.33 -14.76
CA PHE A 186 7.75 10.21 -14.70
C PHE A 186 7.18 10.87 -13.44
N TYR A 187 7.83 10.73 -12.28
CA TYR A 187 7.38 11.35 -11.03
C TYR A 187 7.49 12.87 -11.02
N VAL A 188 8.60 13.43 -11.54
CA VAL A 188 8.89 14.87 -11.41
C VAL A 188 8.44 15.71 -12.59
N THR A 189 8.12 15.10 -13.74
CA THR A 189 7.68 15.83 -14.94
C THR A 189 6.29 16.42 -14.71
N PRO A 190 6.15 17.75 -14.66
CA PRO A 190 4.87 18.38 -14.35
C PRO A 190 3.97 18.43 -15.59
N ASP A 191 2.71 18.02 -15.43
CA ASP A 191 1.65 18.33 -16.39
C ASP A 191 0.82 19.52 -15.89
N TRP A 192 1.17 20.71 -16.37
CA TRP A 192 0.53 21.96 -15.97
C TRP A 192 -0.95 22.04 -16.36
N SER A 193 -1.38 21.25 -17.35
CA SER A 193 -2.80 21.24 -17.75
C SER A 193 -3.69 20.69 -16.64
N LYS A 194 -3.17 19.76 -15.83
CA LYS A 194 -3.90 19.13 -14.71
C LYS A 194 -4.25 20.11 -13.59
N LEU A 195 -3.51 21.21 -13.44
CA LEU A 195 -3.82 22.22 -12.41
C LEU A 195 -5.13 22.96 -12.67
N THR A 196 -5.66 22.90 -13.90
CA THR A 196 -6.98 23.46 -14.23
C THR A 196 -8.14 22.60 -13.74
N ASP A 197 -7.88 21.34 -13.41
CA ASP A 197 -8.87 20.41 -12.90
C ASP A 197 -9.04 20.58 -11.38
N ALA A 198 -10.27 20.86 -10.95
CA ALA A 198 -10.59 21.03 -9.54
C ALA A 198 -10.41 19.75 -8.72
N SER A 199 -10.49 18.57 -9.35
CA SER A 199 -10.27 17.29 -8.67
C SER A 199 -8.86 17.17 -8.10
N VAL A 200 -7.85 17.66 -8.82
CA VAL A 200 -6.43 17.64 -8.38
C VAL A 200 -6.24 18.42 -7.07
N TRP A 201 -6.97 19.53 -6.90
CA TRP A 201 -6.93 20.31 -5.66
C TRP A 201 -7.68 19.62 -4.52
N GLY A 202 -8.79 18.94 -4.82
CA GLY A 202 -9.52 18.11 -3.87
C GLY A 202 -8.67 16.95 -3.34
N ASP A 203 -7.95 16.28 -4.25
CA ASP A 203 -7.04 15.19 -3.93
C ASP A 203 -5.84 15.69 -3.11
N ALA A 204 -5.23 16.82 -3.50
CA ALA A 204 -4.11 17.42 -2.76
C ALA A 204 -4.51 17.85 -1.33
N ALA A 205 -5.71 18.43 -1.18
CA ALA A 205 -6.26 18.78 0.13
C ALA A 205 -6.49 17.51 0.96
N SER A 206 -7.18 16.51 0.41
CA SER A 206 -7.47 15.24 1.09
C SER A 206 -6.19 14.52 1.52
N GLN A 207 -5.20 14.43 0.63
CA GLN A 207 -3.88 13.86 0.92
C GLN A 207 -3.20 14.58 2.09
N THR A 208 -3.27 15.92 2.13
CA THR A 208 -2.67 16.70 3.21
C THR A 208 -3.39 16.49 4.55
N PHE A 209 -4.73 16.46 4.54
CA PHE A 209 -5.55 16.21 5.72
C PHE A 209 -5.27 14.82 6.31
N TYR A 210 -5.28 13.77 5.47
CA TYR A 210 -5.05 12.41 5.92
C TYR A 210 -3.59 12.15 6.30
N ALA A 211 -2.61 12.70 5.57
CA ALA A 211 -1.20 12.50 5.88
C ALA A 211 -0.81 13.08 7.24
N LEU A 212 -1.40 14.22 7.64
CA LEU A 212 -1.16 14.82 8.95
C LEU A 212 -2.09 14.29 10.05
N GLY A 213 -3.10 13.48 9.72
CA GLY A 213 -4.08 12.96 10.69
C GLY A 213 -4.90 14.08 11.38
N ILE A 214 -5.17 15.17 10.66
CA ILE A 214 -5.89 16.33 11.22
C ILE A 214 -7.35 15.94 11.48
N GLY A 215 -7.86 16.26 12.68
CA GLY A 215 -9.25 15.98 13.05
C GLY A 215 -9.51 14.57 13.59
N CYS A 216 -8.49 13.70 13.65
CA CYS A 216 -8.61 12.34 14.17
C CYS A 216 -8.46 12.23 15.70
N GLY A 217 -8.30 13.33 16.44
CA GLY A 217 -8.16 13.33 17.91
C GLY A 217 -6.80 12.84 18.44
N SER A 218 -6.06 12.02 17.69
CA SER A 218 -4.74 11.49 18.08
C SER A 218 -3.73 12.58 18.44
N LEU A 219 -3.60 13.63 17.62
CA LEU A 219 -2.72 14.78 17.89
C LEU A 219 -3.13 15.55 19.14
N VAL A 220 -4.45 15.67 19.40
CA VAL A 220 -4.97 16.34 20.60
C VAL A 220 -4.62 15.53 21.85
N THR A 221 -4.77 14.21 21.79
CA THR A 221 -4.37 13.30 22.86
C THR A 221 -2.87 13.40 23.14
N LEU A 222 -2.01 13.36 22.11
CA LEU A 222 -0.56 13.53 22.28
C LEU A 222 -0.20 14.91 22.86
N ALA A 223 -0.86 15.97 22.41
CA ALA A 223 -0.67 17.32 22.95
C ALA A 223 -1.08 17.42 24.43
N SER A 224 -2.08 16.66 24.90
CA SER A 224 -2.50 16.67 26.31
C SER A 224 -1.45 16.14 27.29
N TYR A 225 -0.49 15.34 26.80
CA TYR A 225 0.64 14.84 27.59
C TYR A 225 1.88 15.75 27.50
N SER A 226 1.83 16.80 26.68
CA SER A 226 2.93 17.76 26.54
C SER A 226 3.04 18.69 27.74
N ARG A 227 4.24 19.22 27.99
CA ARG A 227 4.43 20.24 29.04
C ARG A 227 3.69 21.52 28.67
N PHE A 228 3.07 22.18 29.65
CA PHE A 228 2.28 23.40 29.42
C PHE A 228 3.08 24.55 28.75
N LYS A 229 4.39 24.63 28.99
CA LYS A 229 5.29 25.64 28.40
C LYS A 229 5.97 25.17 27.10
N ASN A 230 5.55 24.04 26.52
CA ASN A 230 6.14 23.53 25.29
C ASN A 230 5.80 24.44 24.09
N ASN A 231 6.74 24.64 23.18
CA ASN A 231 6.51 25.45 21.98
C ASN A 231 5.83 24.59 20.90
N CYS A 232 4.50 24.47 20.99
CA CYS A 232 3.72 23.68 20.05
C CYS A 232 3.77 24.19 18.59
N HIS A 233 3.99 25.50 18.38
CA HIS A 233 4.12 26.06 17.04
C HIS A 233 5.37 25.56 16.32
N ARG A 234 6.49 25.49 17.06
CA ARG A 234 7.73 24.91 16.55
C ARG A 234 7.51 23.46 16.16
N ASP A 235 6.94 22.66 17.04
CA ASP A 235 6.72 21.23 16.82
C ASP A 235 5.80 20.99 15.61
N ALA A 236 4.70 21.73 15.50
CA ALA A 236 3.78 21.64 14.37
C ALA A 236 4.48 21.96 13.04
N PHE A 237 5.28 23.02 12.98
CA PHE A 237 6.04 23.38 11.77
C PHE A 237 7.02 22.28 11.36
N PHE A 238 7.79 21.72 12.30
CA PHE A 238 8.73 20.65 12.02
C PHE A 238 8.03 19.36 11.58
N VAL A 239 6.94 18.97 12.25
CA VAL A 239 6.17 17.77 11.90
C VAL A 239 5.56 17.90 10.50
N SER A 240 5.00 19.05 10.16
CA SER A 240 4.41 19.26 8.83
C SER A 240 5.45 19.20 7.71
N ILE A 241 6.61 19.84 7.88
CA ILE A 241 7.69 19.78 6.90
C ILE A 241 8.28 18.38 6.80
N ALA A 242 8.53 17.72 7.92
CA ALA A 242 9.05 16.36 7.94
C ALA A 242 8.10 15.42 7.21
N ASN A 243 6.80 15.50 7.47
CA ASN A 243 5.78 14.71 6.76
C ASN A 243 5.86 14.92 5.24
N ALA A 244 5.87 16.18 4.78
CA ALA A 244 5.94 16.49 3.35
C ALA A 244 7.23 15.99 2.69
N LEU A 245 8.38 16.21 3.33
CA LEU A 245 9.68 15.75 2.82
C LEU A 245 9.75 14.22 2.78
N THR A 246 9.22 13.54 3.79
CA THR A 246 9.18 12.07 3.83
C THR A 246 8.27 11.51 2.74
N SER A 247 7.13 12.13 2.46
CA SER A 247 6.26 11.75 1.34
C SER A 247 6.98 11.92 -0.01
N VAL A 248 7.69 13.02 -0.22
CA VAL A 248 8.48 13.26 -1.44
C VAL A 248 9.60 12.24 -1.57
N LEU A 249 10.35 11.98 -0.49
CA LEU A 249 11.40 10.98 -0.44
C LEU A 249 10.86 9.58 -0.79
N ALA A 250 9.75 9.17 -0.17
CA ALA A 250 9.10 7.91 -0.48
C ALA A 250 8.64 7.84 -1.94
N GLY A 251 8.13 8.95 -2.49
CA GLY A 251 7.80 9.09 -3.91
C GLY A 251 8.97 8.77 -4.82
N PHE A 252 10.15 9.35 -4.57
CA PHE A 252 11.37 9.03 -5.32
C PHE A 252 11.74 7.55 -5.22
N VAL A 253 11.66 6.93 -4.02
CA VAL A 253 11.97 5.50 -3.84
C VAL A 253 11.01 4.62 -4.63
N VAL A 254 9.69 4.90 -4.55
CA VAL A 254 8.63 4.23 -5.30
C VAL A 254 8.88 4.34 -6.80
N PHE A 255 8.92 5.55 -7.34
CA PHE A 255 9.00 5.72 -8.78
C PHE A 255 10.35 5.29 -9.38
N ALA A 256 11.47 5.43 -8.67
CA ALA A 256 12.74 4.85 -9.12
C ALA A 256 12.66 3.31 -9.22
N THR A 257 11.99 2.66 -8.26
CA THR A 257 11.78 1.20 -8.27
C THR A 257 10.83 0.78 -9.39
N LEU A 258 9.76 1.56 -9.63
CA LEU A 258 8.81 1.31 -10.73
C LEU A 258 9.46 1.50 -12.10
N GLY A 259 10.32 2.51 -12.28
CA GLY A 259 11.07 2.69 -13.53
C GLY A 259 11.98 1.51 -13.85
N PHE A 260 12.67 0.98 -12.84
CA PHE A 260 13.42 -0.27 -12.97
C PHE A 260 12.53 -1.45 -13.39
N LEU A 261 11.40 -1.65 -12.70
CA LEU A 261 10.48 -2.75 -13.03
C LEU A 261 9.90 -2.62 -14.44
N ALA A 262 9.49 -1.41 -14.83
CA ALA A 262 8.99 -1.12 -16.17
C ALA A 262 10.04 -1.47 -17.24
N LYS A 263 11.32 -1.19 -16.95
CA LYS A 263 12.41 -1.54 -17.86
C LYS A 263 12.68 -3.04 -17.96
N GLU A 264 12.59 -3.78 -16.85
CA GLU A 264 12.72 -5.24 -16.84
C GLU A 264 11.55 -5.96 -17.53
N LEU A 265 10.34 -5.41 -17.40
CA LEU A 265 9.14 -5.97 -18.03
C LEU A 265 8.92 -5.47 -19.48
N ASP A 266 9.73 -4.52 -19.95
CA ASP A 266 9.61 -3.86 -21.26
C ASP A 266 8.24 -3.21 -21.50
N VAL A 267 7.73 -2.51 -20.48
CA VAL A 267 6.42 -1.82 -20.47
C VAL A 267 6.56 -0.36 -20.04
N GLY A 268 5.48 0.42 -20.20
CA GLY A 268 5.40 1.79 -19.69
C GLY A 268 5.41 1.86 -18.16
N VAL A 269 5.93 2.95 -17.59
CA VAL A 269 5.91 3.17 -16.13
C VAL A 269 4.46 3.28 -15.62
N ASP A 270 3.56 3.84 -16.41
CA ASP A 270 2.14 3.95 -16.10
C ASP A 270 1.43 2.59 -16.00
N GLU A 271 1.90 1.57 -16.74
CA GLU A 271 1.32 0.21 -16.71
C GLU A 271 1.68 -0.56 -15.43
N VAL A 272 2.81 -0.25 -14.80
CA VAL A 272 3.23 -0.92 -13.55
C VAL A 272 2.71 -0.21 -12.29
N VAL A 273 2.19 1.01 -12.40
CA VAL A 273 1.68 1.78 -11.25
C VAL A 273 0.33 1.20 -10.80
N ALA A 274 0.38 0.34 -9.78
CA ALA A 274 -0.83 -0.10 -9.09
C ALA A 274 -1.29 0.94 -8.04
N SER A 275 -2.58 0.92 -7.72
CA SER A 275 -3.17 1.77 -6.68
C SER A 275 -3.39 1.00 -5.38
N GLY A 276 -3.39 1.72 -4.26
CA GLY A 276 -3.72 1.17 -2.94
C GLY A 276 -2.76 0.05 -2.49
N PRO A 277 -3.26 -0.99 -1.81
CA PRO A 277 -2.43 -2.11 -1.33
C PRO A 277 -1.67 -2.84 -2.44
N GLY A 278 -2.21 -2.86 -3.67
CA GLY A 278 -1.57 -3.51 -4.81
C GLY A 278 -0.18 -2.94 -5.13
N LEU A 279 0.05 -1.65 -4.89
CA LEU A 279 1.35 -1.04 -5.10
C LEU A 279 2.45 -1.70 -4.24
N ALA A 280 2.14 -1.99 -2.98
CA ALA A 280 3.09 -2.59 -2.05
C ALA A 280 3.18 -4.11 -2.21
N PHE A 281 2.03 -4.79 -2.26
CA PHE A 281 1.97 -6.26 -2.19
C PHE A 281 2.06 -6.97 -3.54
N VAL A 282 1.88 -6.24 -4.65
CA VAL A 282 2.01 -6.78 -6.01
C VAL A 282 3.21 -6.14 -6.68
N THR A 283 3.12 -4.86 -7.02
CA THR A 283 4.14 -4.20 -7.85
C THR A 283 5.51 -4.13 -7.17
N TYR A 284 5.56 -3.72 -5.90
CA TYR A 284 6.83 -3.69 -5.16
C TYR A 284 7.38 -5.09 -4.87
N ALA A 285 6.50 -6.03 -4.53
CA ALA A 285 6.87 -7.43 -4.33
C ALA A 285 7.50 -8.01 -5.61
N GLU A 286 6.95 -7.67 -6.78
CA GLU A 286 7.53 -8.00 -8.08
C GLU A 286 8.88 -7.33 -8.29
N ALA A 287 8.99 -6.01 -8.08
CA ALA A 287 10.24 -5.29 -8.31
C ALA A 287 11.40 -5.88 -7.49
N VAL A 288 11.13 -6.32 -6.26
CA VAL A 288 12.10 -6.99 -5.39
C VAL A 288 12.64 -8.30 -6.00
N LEU A 289 11.84 -9.06 -6.74
CA LEU A 289 12.27 -10.31 -7.40
C LEU A 289 13.40 -10.09 -8.40
N HIS A 290 13.35 -8.96 -9.10
CA HIS A 290 14.32 -8.61 -10.15
C HIS A 290 15.56 -7.91 -9.58
N MET A 291 15.58 -7.58 -8.28
CA MET A 291 16.76 -7.03 -7.61
C MET A 291 17.77 -8.15 -7.24
N PRO A 292 19.07 -7.86 -7.19
CA PRO A 292 20.02 -8.79 -6.62
C PRO A 292 19.76 -8.97 -5.12
N ILE A 293 19.81 -10.22 -4.67
CA ILE A 293 19.47 -10.63 -3.30
C ILE A 293 18.02 -10.25 -2.95
N PRO A 294 17.00 -10.77 -3.68
CA PRO A 294 15.59 -10.40 -3.47
C PRO A 294 15.11 -10.53 -2.03
N THR A 295 15.56 -11.59 -1.35
CA THR A 295 15.14 -11.91 0.03
C THR A 295 15.51 -10.82 1.03
N LEU A 296 16.68 -10.20 0.88
CA LEU A 296 17.11 -9.08 1.73
C LEU A 296 16.17 -7.88 1.56
N TRP A 297 15.89 -7.49 0.31
CA TRP A 297 15.06 -6.32 0.03
C TRP A 297 13.59 -6.56 0.39
N GLY A 298 13.09 -7.79 0.20
CA GLY A 298 11.74 -8.19 0.65
C GLY A 298 11.58 -8.06 2.16
N ILE A 299 12.52 -8.63 2.94
CA ILE A 299 12.50 -8.52 4.41
C ILE A 299 12.54 -7.04 4.84
N LEU A 300 13.48 -6.25 4.30
CA LEU A 300 13.60 -4.84 4.67
C LEU A 300 12.34 -4.06 4.31
N PHE A 301 11.78 -4.24 3.12
CA PHE A 301 10.60 -3.51 2.67
C PHE A 301 9.37 -3.84 3.53
N PHE A 302 9.05 -5.12 3.74
CA PHE A 302 7.88 -5.49 4.55
C PHE A 302 8.08 -5.19 6.04
N PHE A 303 9.31 -5.26 6.55
CA PHE A 303 9.61 -4.83 7.91
C PHE A 303 9.45 -3.31 8.07
N MET A 304 9.86 -2.52 7.07
CA MET A 304 9.59 -1.08 7.04
C MET A 304 8.08 -0.80 7.07
N LEU A 305 7.29 -1.42 6.20
CA LEU A 305 5.83 -1.25 6.19
C LEU A 305 5.19 -1.64 7.52
N PHE A 306 5.65 -2.74 8.12
CA PHE A 306 5.21 -3.15 9.45
C PHE A 306 5.53 -2.07 10.50
N THR A 307 6.75 -1.54 10.54
CA THR A 307 7.14 -0.50 11.51
C THR A 307 6.39 0.82 11.30
N LEU A 308 6.12 1.21 10.05
CA LEU A 308 5.29 2.36 9.72
C LEU A 308 3.85 2.14 10.19
N GLY A 309 3.29 0.96 9.93
CA GLY A 309 1.94 0.60 10.35
C GLY A 309 1.75 0.64 11.85
N ILE A 310 2.65 -0.02 12.60
CA ILE A 310 2.63 -0.01 14.07
C ILE A 310 2.92 1.38 14.64
N GLY A 311 3.79 2.18 14.00
CA GLY A 311 4.05 3.55 14.45
C GLY A 311 2.86 4.49 14.30
N SER A 312 1.95 4.20 13.36
CA SER A 312 0.72 4.98 13.14
C SER A 312 -0.48 4.55 14.00
N GLN A 313 -0.51 3.31 14.47
CA GLN A 313 -1.57 2.75 15.34
C GLN A 313 -1.31 3.03 16.82
#